data_AF-D7J6W0-F1
#
_entry.id   AF-D7J6W0-F1
#
_cell.length_a   1.000
_cell.length_b   1.000
_cell.length_c   1.000
_cell.angle_alpha   90.00
_cell.angle_beta   90.00
_cell.angle_gamma   90.00
#
_symmetry.space_group_name_H-M   'P 1'
#
loop_
_entity.id
_entity.type
_entity.pdbx_description
1 polymer ?
#
loop_
_entity_poly.entity_id
_entity_poly.type
_entity_poly.pdbx_seq_one_letter_code
_entity_poly.pdbx_strand_id
1 'polypeptide(L)'
;MSLLMASRIHGDVYVRFRGRYAETCRRKAVRRCIPSLQTNLQEARPELWKKLEAENSRPKIGNGEHFSFAPVDTMIRDNLWICPIKPLYQNDAYYSISKNVIVVPEKGQFKSGESFYGTLFHEMIHSTGTEGVLDRFKPASFGSSEYIREELVAELDSALVAQRYGMMKYIKEDSCPYLKGWLDELKESPQFIKTTLLDVKRASSLVTQKVDKIAQELEQNVSEQQATAPKEKVYYSSVAYLQSTDDTMRLDAFKDKRDYEGLLTLAKEYYDGNGINEEHTYPSPIQNRGDDLLIEDKDFAVVYNGNVGGTYEVMLKFTEQEVHDHVRRYGIDHAGDTLKGVAREMAAEQFAAMTRQKIPAFEMPNGDVLYVDYNKEADTLDVGMMTNAGLAVRHRFSYDHNATLDANLQAVNEKLNNMEEYQAELQEAEYSGGMRR
;
A
#
# COMPACT_ATOMS: atom_id res chain seq x y z
N MET A 1 -2.17 -57.53 -16.51
CA MET A 1 -3.09 -57.78 -15.38
C MET A 1 -2.52 -57.06 -14.16
N SER A 2 -2.98 -55.83 -13.94
CA SER A 2 -3.86 -55.40 -12.83
C SER A 2 -3.10 -55.22 -11.50
N LEU A 3 -2.68 -54.01 -11.10
CA LEU A 3 -3.41 -52.94 -10.39
C LEU A 3 -4.02 -53.34 -9.03
N LEU A 4 -3.57 -52.62 -7.98
CA LEU A 4 -4.32 -52.10 -6.79
C LEU A 4 -3.30 -51.28 -5.96
N MET A 5 -3.21 -49.94 -6.05
CA MET A 5 -4.01 -48.87 -5.40
C MET A 5 -4.00 -48.80 -3.85
N ALA A 6 -3.41 -47.68 -3.38
CA ALA A 6 -3.85 -46.72 -2.35
C ALA A 6 -3.93 -47.06 -0.83
N SER A 7 -3.17 -46.24 -0.07
CA SER A 7 -3.52 -45.45 1.13
C SER A 7 -4.19 -46.09 2.35
N ARG A 8 -3.62 -45.85 3.56
CA ARG A 8 -4.30 -45.11 4.64
C ARG A 8 -3.40 -44.86 5.84
N ILE A 9 -3.21 -43.57 6.13
CA ILE A 9 -3.15 -43.05 7.50
C ILE A 9 -4.46 -43.46 8.17
N HIS A 10 -4.43 -44.32 9.17
CA HIS A 10 -5.42 -44.41 10.26
C HIS A 10 -4.75 -45.18 11.40
N GLY A 11 -4.57 -44.50 12.52
CA GLY A 11 -4.24 -45.16 13.77
C GLY A 11 -5.50 -45.87 14.26
N ASP A 12 -5.60 -47.17 13.97
CA ASP A 12 -6.55 -48.04 14.65
C ASP A 12 -5.80 -49.04 15.52
N VAL A 13 -6.09 -48.92 16.80
CA VAL A 13 -5.64 -49.75 17.91
C VAL A 13 -6.32 -51.12 17.77
N TYR A 14 -5.55 -52.19 17.58
CA TYR A 14 -6.06 -53.55 17.78
C TYR A 14 -5.84 -53.95 19.25
N VAL A 15 -6.93 -54.08 20.01
CA VAL A 15 -6.94 -54.76 21.32
C VAL A 15 -7.42 -56.20 21.10
N ARG A 16 -6.53 -57.18 21.30
CA ARG A 16 -6.90 -58.60 21.38
C ARG A 16 -6.99 -59.00 22.85
N PHE A 17 -8.22 -59.15 23.36
CA PHE A 17 -8.45 -59.64 24.72
C PHE A 17 -8.26 -61.15 24.78
N ARG A 18 -7.18 -61.61 25.43
CA ARG A 18 -7.16 -62.86 26.19
C ARG A 18 -6.22 -62.73 27.39
N GLY A 19 -6.82 -62.50 28.56
CA GLY A 19 -6.26 -62.91 29.84
C GLY A 19 -5.32 -61.94 30.56
N ARG A 20 -5.87 -61.29 31.60
CA ARG A 20 -5.26 -60.84 32.87
C ARG A 20 -4.11 -59.80 32.84
N TYR A 21 -4.32 -58.77 33.67
CA TYR A 21 -3.47 -57.64 34.06
C TYR A 21 -3.22 -56.55 32.99
N ALA A 22 -3.95 -55.44 33.14
CA ALA A 22 -3.71 -54.20 32.43
C ALA A 22 -2.79 -53.30 33.28
N GLU A 23 -1.49 -53.32 33.00
CA GLU A 23 -0.63 -52.16 33.27
C GLU A 23 -0.60 -51.31 31.99
N THR A 24 -1.15 -50.10 32.06
CA THR A 24 -1.05 -49.12 30.97
C THR A 24 0.39 -48.61 30.86
N CYS A 25 1.23 -49.34 30.13
CA CYS A 25 2.50 -48.81 29.64
C CYS A 25 2.25 -47.75 28.56
N ARG A 26 2.23 -46.46 28.95
CA ARG A 26 2.38 -45.35 27.98
C ARG A 26 3.79 -45.43 27.38
N ARG A 27 3.96 -46.07 26.22
CA ARG A 27 5.17 -45.93 25.42
C ARG A 27 5.32 -44.44 25.05
N LYS A 28 6.35 -43.76 25.59
CA LYS A 28 6.76 -42.44 25.11
C LYS A 28 7.11 -42.56 23.63
N ALA A 29 6.25 -42.02 22.76
CA ALA A 29 6.54 -41.95 21.33
C ALA A 29 7.69 -40.96 21.10
N VAL A 30 8.89 -41.48 20.84
CA VAL A 30 10.02 -40.66 20.37
C VAL A 30 9.87 -40.55 18.85
N ARG A 31 9.49 -39.36 18.36
CA ARG A 31 9.50 -39.09 16.92
C ARG A 31 10.93 -38.80 16.49
N ARG A 32 11.44 -39.52 15.50
CA ARG A 32 12.69 -39.16 14.81
C ARG A 32 12.33 -38.24 13.66
N CYS A 33 12.70 -36.97 13.76
CA CYS A 33 12.59 -36.01 12.67
C CYS A 33 13.90 -36.05 11.88
N ILE A 34 13.82 -36.28 10.56
CA ILE A 34 14.97 -36.19 9.65
C ILE A 34 14.89 -34.80 9.00
N PRO A 35 15.94 -33.97 9.10
CA PRO A 35 16.01 -32.70 8.38
C PRO A 35 15.67 -32.87 6.90
N SER A 36 14.89 -31.95 6.33
CA SER A 36 14.41 -32.08 4.96
C SER A 36 15.53 -32.13 3.92
N LEU A 37 16.66 -31.46 4.18
CA LEU A 37 17.90 -31.52 3.39
C LEU A 37 18.60 -32.88 3.42
N GLN A 38 18.21 -33.78 4.32
CA GLN A 38 18.70 -35.16 4.39
C GLN A 38 17.71 -36.15 3.77
N THR A 39 16.72 -35.67 3.02
CA THR A 39 15.69 -36.46 2.35
C THR A 39 15.50 -35.99 0.92
N ASN A 40 14.90 -36.84 0.06
CA ASN A 40 14.51 -36.46 -1.30
C ASN A 40 13.18 -35.68 -1.34
N LEU A 41 12.81 -34.96 -0.28
CA LEU A 41 11.51 -34.27 -0.15
C LEU A 41 11.27 -33.28 -1.31
N GLN A 42 12.33 -32.61 -1.76
CA GLN A 42 12.27 -31.68 -2.89
C GLN A 42 11.87 -32.37 -4.20
N GLU A 43 12.43 -33.56 -4.47
CA GLU A 43 12.13 -34.36 -5.67
C GLU A 43 10.78 -35.08 -5.56
N ALA A 44 10.46 -35.59 -4.38
CA ALA A 44 9.26 -36.39 -4.15
C ALA A 44 7.98 -35.55 -3.99
N ARG A 45 8.10 -34.31 -3.50
CA ARG A 45 6.96 -33.40 -3.25
C ARG A 45 7.33 -31.95 -3.57
N PRO A 46 7.50 -31.60 -4.85
CA PRO A 46 7.95 -30.28 -5.27
C PRO A 46 6.99 -29.14 -4.86
N GLU A 47 5.68 -29.38 -4.85
CA GLU A 47 4.70 -28.37 -4.41
C GLU A 47 4.77 -28.08 -2.90
N LEU A 48 4.93 -29.12 -2.08
CA LEU A 48 5.12 -28.96 -0.64
C LEU A 48 6.45 -28.26 -0.35
N TRP A 49 7.49 -28.59 -1.11
CA TRP A 49 8.78 -27.91 -1.02
C TRP A 49 8.66 -26.42 -1.37
N LYS A 50 8.00 -26.06 -2.48
CA LYS A 50 7.72 -24.67 -2.85
C LYS A 50 6.92 -23.93 -1.79
N LYS A 51 5.92 -24.58 -1.18
CA LYS A 51 5.14 -23.98 -0.08
C LYS A 51 5.99 -23.77 1.17
N LEU A 52 6.80 -24.75 1.56
CA LEU A 52 7.73 -24.60 2.69
C LEU A 52 8.81 -23.57 2.39
N GLU A 53 9.30 -23.50 1.16
CA GLU A 53 10.20 -22.43 0.71
C GLU A 53 9.51 -21.10 0.79
N ALA A 54 8.25 -20.94 0.37
CA ALA A 54 7.52 -19.68 0.49
C ALA A 54 7.24 -19.30 1.96
N GLU A 55 6.83 -20.25 2.81
CA GLU A 55 6.62 -20.04 4.24
C GLU A 55 7.91 -19.71 5.01
N ASN A 56 9.06 -20.24 4.55
CA ASN A 56 10.39 -19.90 5.08
C ASN A 56 11.11 -18.81 4.28
N SER A 57 10.54 -18.37 3.15
CA SER A 57 11.05 -17.28 2.32
C SER A 57 10.74 -16.02 3.08
N ARG A 58 11.74 -15.67 3.88
CA ARG A 58 11.81 -14.48 4.71
C ARG A 58 11.24 -13.29 3.92
N PRO A 59 10.45 -12.39 4.52
CA PRO A 59 10.44 -11.02 4.03
C PRO A 59 11.90 -10.57 3.98
N LYS A 60 12.42 -10.34 2.77
CA LYS A 60 13.77 -9.81 2.60
C LYS A 60 13.72 -8.38 3.10
N ILE A 61 14.12 -8.18 4.35
CA ILE A 61 14.39 -6.85 4.87
C ILE A 61 15.63 -6.37 4.11
N GLY A 62 15.46 -5.31 3.32
CA GLY A 62 16.52 -4.75 2.48
C GLY A 62 17.72 -4.32 3.32
N ASN A 63 18.92 -4.66 2.85
CA ASN A 63 20.17 -4.22 3.46
C ASN A 63 20.29 -2.68 3.34
N GLY A 64 20.21 -1.95 4.46
CA GLY A 64 20.60 -0.54 4.49
C GLY A 64 19.84 0.40 5.45
N GLU A 65 18.62 0.07 5.89
CA GLU A 65 17.78 1.01 6.66
C GLU A 65 17.25 0.39 7.97
N HIS A 66 18.16 -0.07 8.82
CA HIS A 66 17.87 -0.77 10.08
C HIS A 66 17.34 0.15 11.20
N PHE A 67 16.24 0.86 10.99
CA PHE A 67 15.60 1.64 12.06
C PHE A 67 14.07 1.59 12.06
N SER A 68 13.41 0.74 11.28
CA SER A 68 11.95 0.59 11.41
C SER A 68 11.48 -0.84 11.28
N PHE A 69 10.53 -1.20 12.14
CA PHE A 69 9.78 -2.45 12.13
C PHE A 69 8.37 -2.05 12.51
N ALA A 70 7.60 -1.70 11.49
CA ALA A 70 6.33 -0.99 11.63
C ALA A 70 5.37 -1.60 12.67
N PRO A 71 5.22 -2.94 12.78
CA PRO A 71 4.35 -3.53 13.80
C PRO A 71 4.79 -3.21 15.23
N VAL A 72 6.09 -3.29 15.54
CA VAL A 72 6.60 -3.01 16.89
C VAL A 72 6.67 -1.52 17.16
N ASP A 73 7.01 -0.71 16.15
CA ASP A 73 6.99 0.76 16.28
C ASP A 73 5.56 1.27 16.57
N THR A 74 4.56 0.70 15.89
CA THR A 74 3.13 0.94 16.15
C THR A 74 2.74 0.47 17.56
N MET A 75 3.21 -0.72 17.97
CA MET A 75 2.96 -1.23 19.32
C MET A 75 3.46 -0.28 20.42
N ILE A 76 4.63 0.33 20.23
CA ILE A 76 5.21 1.31 21.17
C ILE A 76 4.38 2.60 21.16
N ARG A 77 4.11 3.16 19.98
CA ARG A 77 3.38 4.44 19.82
C ARG A 77 1.98 4.37 20.43
N ASP A 78 1.26 3.29 20.13
CA ASP A 78 -0.16 3.16 20.46
C ASP A 78 -0.36 2.36 21.77
N ASN A 79 0.73 2.03 22.48
CA ASN A 79 0.74 1.26 23.74
C ASN A 79 -0.06 -0.06 23.67
N LEU A 80 0.11 -0.83 22.60
CA LEU A 80 -0.67 -2.05 22.32
C LEU A 80 -0.13 -3.30 23.03
N TRP A 81 0.96 -3.18 23.77
CA TRP A 81 1.55 -4.26 24.54
C TRP A 81 0.87 -4.44 25.91
N ILE A 82 1.17 -5.57 26.60
CA ILE A 82 0.66 -5.90 27.94
C ILE A 82 0.89 -4.76 28.93
N CYS A 83 2.03 -4.09 28.81
CA CYS A 83 2.43 -2.95 29.61
C CYS A 83 2.99 -1.84 28.72
N PRO A 84 2.97 -0.57 29.18
CA PRO A 84 3.55 0.53 28.43
C PRO A 84 5.05 0.29 28.18
N ILE A 85 5.51 0.65 26.98
CA ILE A 85 6.93 0.64 26.58
C ILE A 85 7.38 2.08 26.48
N LYS A 86 8.42 2.46 27.23
CA LYS A 86 8.94 3.82 27.30
C LYS A 86 10.38 3.87 26.79
N PRO A 87 10.59 4.29 25.54
CA PRO A 87 11.90 4.72 25.07
C PRO A 87 12.30 6.00 25.82
N LEU A 88 13.41 5.99 26.54
CA LEU A 88 13.94 7.14 27.29
C LEU A 88 15.44 7.26 27.03
N TYR A 89 15.98 8.48 27.01
CA TYR A 89 17.42 8.69 26.92
C TYR A 89 18.15 8.18 28.19
N GLN A 90 18.67 6.95 28.14
CA GLN A 90 19.41 6.29 29.25
C GLN A 90 20.27 5.13 28.73
N ASN A 91 21.08 4.50 29.58
CA ASN A 91 21.97 3.40 29.15
C ASN A 91 21.44 2.00 29.46
N ASP A 92 20.41 1.89 30.29
CA ASP A 92 19.89 0.60 30.76
C ASP A 92 18.55 0.25 30.09
N ALA A 93 18.29 -1.03 29.86
CA ALA A 93 16.97 -1.54 29.50
C ALA A 93 16.49 -2.47 30.61
N TYR A 94 15.22 -2.35 31.00
CA TYR A 94 14.64 -3.21 32.04
C TYR A 94 13.11 -3.23 32.00
N TYR A 95 12.55 -4.38 32.36
CA TYR A 95 11.17 -4.50 32.79
C TYR A 95 11.05 -4.26 34.30
N SER A 96 10.24 -3.27 34.68
CA SER A 96 9.94 -2.98 36.08
C SER A 96 8.67 -3.71 36.52
N ILE A 97 8.85 -4.81 37.28
CA ILE A 97 7.74 -5.62 37.82
C ILE A 97 6.79 -4.76 38.67
N SER A 98 7.31 -3.92 39.57
CA SER A 98 6.50 -3.13 40.50
C SER A 98 5.65 -2.03 39.83
N LYS A 99 6.16 -1.47 38.74
CA LYS A 99 5.47 -0.42 37.97
C LYS A 99 4.75 -0.96 36.74
N ASN A 100 4.92 -2.25 36.44
CA ASN A 100 4.49 -2.91 35.21
C ASN A 100 4.76 -2.04 33.97
N VAL A 101 6.04 -1.73 33.73
CA VAL A 101 6.46 -0.88 32.61
C VAL A 101 7.80 -1.37 32.06
N ILE A 102 7.95 -1.35 30.74
CA ILE A 102 9.23 -1.59 30.07
C ILE A 102 9.88 -0.24 29.82
N VAL A 103 11.13 -0.09 30.25
CA VAL A 103 11.97 1.06 29.92
C VAL A 103 13.12 0.57 29.05
N VAL A 104 13.33 1.23 27.91
CA VAL A 104 14.38 0.90 26.95
C VAL A 104 15.09 2.20 26.54
N PRO A 105 16.40 2.19 26.25
CA PRO A 105 17.08 3.34 25.68
C PRO A 105 16.39 3.81 24.39
N GLU A 106 16.54 5.09 24.07
CA GLU A 106 16.04 5.62 22.81
C GLU A 106 16.65 4.87 21.63
N LYS A 107 15.85 4.66 20.59
CA LYS A 107 16.24 3.88 19.40
C LYS A 107 17.54 4.40 18.75
N GLY A 108 17.76 5.71 18.78
CA GLY A 108 18.96 6.36 18.27
C GLY A 108 20.24 6.11 19.09
N GLN A 109 20.13 5.56 20.31
CA GLN A 109 21.28 5.18 21.13
C GLN A 109 21.83 3.79 20.76
N PHE A 110 21.09 2.99 19.98
CA PHE A 110 21.53 1.66 19.55
C PHE A 110 22.30 1.72 18.24
N LYS A 111 23.27 0.80 18.09
CA LYS A 111 24.07 0.65 16.86
C LYS A 111 23.25 0.19 15.65
N SER A 112 22.15 -0.53 15.89
CA SER A 112 21.23 -1.02 14.86
C SER A 112 19.83 -1.23 15.42
N GLY A 113 18.82 -1.19 14.55
CA GLY A 113 17.45 -1.56 14.88
C GLY A 113 17.32 -2.99 15.41
N GLU A 114 18.11 -3.94 14.89
CA GLU A 114 18.15 -5.31 15.42
C GLU A 114 18.60 -5.34 16.89
N SER A 115 19.58 -4.50 17.27
CA SER A 115 20.04 -4.38 18.66
C SER A 115 18.96 -3.79 19.56
N PHE A 116 18.22 -2.79 19.05
CA PHE A 116 17.08 -2.20 19.75
C PHE A 116 15.95 -3.22 19.95
N TYR A 117 15.46 -3.84 18.88
CA TYR A 117 14.35 -4.81 18.95
C TYR A 117 14.74 -6.06 19.71
N GLY A 118 15.96 -6.57 19.57
CA GLY A 118 16.44 -7.71 20.35
C GLY A 118 16.46 -7.41 21.85
N THR A 119 16.86 -6.20 22.24
CA THR A 119 16.80 -5.74 23.64
C THR A 119 15.37 -5.55 24.10
N LEU A 120 14.52 -4.93 23.27
CA LEU A 120 13.10 -4.74 23.60
C LEU A 120 12.37 -6.07 23.76
N PHE A 121 12.57 -7.03 22.87
CA PHE A 121 11.96 -8.36 22.97
C PHE A 121 12.38 -9.07 24.24
N HIS A 122 13.62 -8.92 24.70
CA HIS A 122 14.08 -9.45 25.98
C HIS A 122 13.21 -8.92 27.14
N GLU A 123 13.05 -7.60 27.24
CA GLU A 123 12.22 -6.99 28.29
C GLU A 123 10.73 -7.30 28.13
N MET A 124 10.24 -7.42 26.89
CA MET A 124 8.87 -7.86 26.62
C MET A 124 8.63 -9.28 27.14
N ILE A 125 9.60 -10.18 27.00
CA ILE A 125 9.47 -11.54 27.52
C ILE A 125 9.41 -11.55 29.04
N HIS A 126 10.23 -10.74 29.72
CA HIS A 126 10.08 -10.56 31.16
C HIS A 126 8.67 -10.09 31.53
N SER A 127 8.12 -9.10 30.82
CA SER A 127 6.76 -8.61 31.12
C SER A 127 5.67 -9.70 31.03
N THR A 128 5.88 -10.75 30.22
CA THR A 128 4.94 -11.87 30.15
C THR A 128 4.95 -12.76 31.39
N GLY A 129 5.98 -12.69 32.23
CA GLY A 129 6.11 -13.44 33.48
C GLY A 129 5.25 -12.91 34.62
N THR A 130 4.64 -11.74 34.44
CA THR A 130 3.80 -11.03 35.43
C THR A 130 2.54 -11.81 35.78
N GLU A 131 2.03 -11.55 36.99
CA GLU A 131 0.77 -12.10 37.48
C GLU A 131 -0.39 -11.73 36.53
N GLY A 132 -1.24 -12.70 36.20
CA GLY A 132 -2.35 -12.59 35.26
C GLY A 132 -1.98 -12.81 33.79
N VAL A 133 -0.70 -13.08 33.47
CA VAL A 133 -0.24 -13.37 32.10
C VAL A 133 0.27 -14.81 31.97
N LEU A 134 1.49 -15.09 32.44
CA LEU A 134 2.04 -16.45 32.50
C LEU A 134 2.50 -16.86 33.91
N ASP A 135 2.36 -15.97 34.90
CA ASP A 135 2.58 -16.24 36.33
C ASP A 135 3.92 -16.93 36.61
N ARG A 136 4.99 -16.50 35.94
CA ARG A 136 6.32 -17.12 36.06
C ARG A 136 7.12 -16.57 37.23
N PHE A 137 6.93 -15.30 37.56
CA PHE A 137 7.70 -14.68 38.63
C PHE A 137 7.38 -15.31 39.98
N LYS A 138 8.43 -15.67 40.70
CA LYS A 138 8.38 -16.07 42.11
C LYS A 138 9.18 -15.07 42.92
N PRO A 139 8.84 -14.82 44.20
CA PRO A 139 9.67 -14.01 45.08
C PRO A 139 11.07 -14.63 45.17
N ALA A 140 12.06 -13.98 44.58
CA ALA A 140 13.42 -14.51 44.50
C ALA A 140 14.45 -13.37 44.51
N SER A 141 15.59 -13.60 45.14
CA SER A 141 16.71 -12.65 45.16
C SER A 141 17.48 -12.69 43.83
N PHE A 142 18.14 -11.60 43.49
CA PHE A 142 19.06 -11.55 42.35
C PHE A 142 20.11 -12.68 42.44
N GLY A 143 20.32 -13.40 41.33
CA GLY A 143 21.25 -14.54 41.25
C GLY A 143 20.74 -15.85 41.87
N SER A 144 19.47 -15.91 42.29
CA SER A 144 18.80 -17.18 42.64
C SER A 144 18.57 -18.06 41.40
N SER A 145 18.29 -19.34 41.62
CA SER A 145 17.94 -20.29 40.55
C SER A 145 16.72 -19.86 39.73
N GLU A 146 15.71 -19.29 40.41
CA GLU A 146 14.51 -18.78 39.79
C GLU A 146 14.80 -17.58 38.88
N TYR A 147 15.69 -16.68 39.33
CA TYR A 147 16.15 -15.55 38.54
C TYR A 147 16.96 -16.01 37.31
N ILE A 148 17.91 -16.93 37.51
CA ILE A 148 18.74 -17.50 36.43
C ILE A 148 17.88 -18.18 35.35
N ARG A 149 16.84 -18.91 35.77
CA ARG A 149 15.87 -19.53 34.86
C ARG A 149 15.09 -18.49 34.06
N GLU A 150 14.64 -17.41 34.68
CA GLU A 150 13.86 -16.38 34.00
C GLU A 150 14.70 -15.61 32.96
N GLU A 151 15.96 -15.30 33.28
CA GLU A 151 16.91 -14.75 32.29
C GLU A 151 17.14 -15.73 31.12
N LEU A 152 17.21 -17.04 31.40
CA LEU A 152 17.32 -18.04 30.34
C LEU A 152 16.09 -18.05 29.42
N VAL A 153 14.89 -17.92 29.99
CA VAL A 153 13.65 -17.81 29.21
C VAL A 153 13.70 -16.56 28.34
N ALA A 154 14.01 -15.40 28.92
CA ALA A 154 14.09 -14.13 28.20
C ALA A 154 15.13 -14.12 27.06
N GLU A 155 16.32 -14.67 27.31
CA GLU A 155 17.38 -14.74 26.31
C GLU A 155 17.04 -15.66 25.12
N LEU A 156 16.50 -16.85 25.40
CA LEU A 156 16.10 -17.81 24.37
C LEU A 156 14.92 -17.30 23.54
N ASP A 157 13.91 -16.72 24.19
CA ASP A 157 12.74 -16.21 23.50
C ASP A 157 13.05 -14.99 22.65
N SER A 158 13.80 -14.03 23.17
CA SER A 158 14.15 -12.84 22.38
C SER A 158 14.98 -13.20 21.16
N ALA A 159 15.86 -14.21 21.24
CA ALA A 159 16.54 -14.76 20.06
C ALA A 159 15.57 -15.44 19.08
N LEU A 160 14.63 -16.26 19.58
CA LEU A 160 13.63 -16.94 18.76
C LEU A 160 12.67 -15.95 18.05
N VAL A 161 12.21 -14.94 18.76
CA VAL A 161 11.34 -13.88 18.26
C VAL A 161 12.08 -13.02 17.24
N ALA A 162 13.31 -12.57 17.54
CA ALA A 162 14.14 -11.84 16.59
C ALA A 162 14.36 -12.64 15.30
N GLN A 163 14.70 -13.93 15.43
CA GLN A 163 14.90 -14.82 14.29
C GLN A 163 13.63 -14.97 13.43
N ARG A 164 12.44 -15.08 14.04
CA ARG A 164 11.15 -15.16 13.32
C ARG A 164 10.93 -13.94 12.43
N TYR A 165 11.32 -12.76 12.90
CA TYR A 165 11.17 -11.50 12.17
C TYR A 165 12.39 -11.13 11.33
N GLY A 166 13.30 -12.08 11.07
CA GLY A 166 14.44 -11.88 10.19
C GLY A 166 15.56 -11.02 10.78
N MET A 167 15.57 -10.80 12.10
CA MET A 167 16.58 -10.02 12.80
C MET A 167 17.67 -10.93 13.37
N MET A 168 18.92 -10.50 13.28
CA MET A 168 20.04 -11.18 13.92
C MET A 168 20.22 -10.65 15.36
N LYS A 169 20.05 -11.52 16.36
CA LYS A 169 20.40 -11.20 17.76
C LYS A 169 21.82 -11.65 18.06
N TYR A 170 22.69 -10.72 18.42
CA TYR A 170 24.00 -11.03 18.98
C TYR A 170 23.88 -11.26 20.50
N ILE A 171 24.56 -12.28 21.01
CA ILE A 171 24.65 -12.53 22.46
C ILE A 171 25.43 -11.36 23.09
N LYS A 172 24.84 -10.70 24.09
CA LYS A 172 25.51 -9.61 24.81
C LYS A 172 26.58 -10.17 25.75
N GLU A 173 27.64 -9.42 26.00
CA GLU A 173 28.67 -9.79 26.99
C GLU A 173 28.07 -9.92 28.40
N ASP A 174 27.04 -9.14 28.71
CA ASP A 174 26.29 -9.19 29.96
C ASP A 174 25.49 -10.49 30.16
N SER A 175 25.31 -11.30 29.10
CA SER A 175 24.69 -12.63 29.17
C SER A 175 25.68 -13.71 29.66
N CYS A 176 26.99 -13.42 29.67
CA CYS A 176 28.05 -14.37 30.05
C CYS A 176 28.04 -14.85 31.51
N PRO A 177 27.73 -14.02 32.52
CA PRO A 177 27.61 -14.47 33.92
C PRO A 177 26.53 -15.55 34.11
N TYR A 178 25.46 -15.51 33.31
CA TYR A 178 24.35 -16.47 33.40
C TYR A 178 24.67 -17.81 32.75
N LEU A 179 25.55 -17.86 31.75
CA LEU A 179 25.99 -19.11 31.10
C LEU A 179 26.55 -20.13 32.10
N LYS A 180 27.28 -19.66 33.13
CA LYS A 180 27.82 -20.54 34.18
C LYS A 180 26.69 -21.12 35.04
N GLY A 181 25.74 -20.30 35.46
CA GLY A 181 24.56 -20.75 36.22
C GLY A 181 23.68 -21.71 35.42
N TRP A 182 23.45 -21.43 34.13
CA TRP A 182 22.69 -22.31 33.25
C TRP A 182 23.36 -23.67 33.08
N LEU A 183 24.69 -23.71 32.92
CA LEU A 183 25.44 -24.97 32.80
C LEU A 183 25.32 -25.84 34.05
N ASP A 184 25.28 -25.24 35.23
CA ASP A 184 25.15 -25.98 36.49
C ASP A 184 23.71 -26.51 36.66
N GLU A 185 22.69 -25.70 36.39
CA GLU A 185 21.28 -26.15 36.45
C GLU A 185 20.91 -27.19 35.38
N LEU A 186 21.49 -27.09 34.19
CA LEU A 186 21.28 -28.05 33.10
C LEU A 186 21.88 -29.43 33.40
N LYS A 187 22.95 -29.49 34.20
CA LYS A 187 23.56 -30.77 34.63
C LYS A 187 22.72 -31.47 35.70
N GLU A 188 22.07 -30.71 36.58
CA GLU A 188 21.36 -31.24 37.74
C GLU A 188 19.99 -31.87 37.41
N SER A 189 19.27 -31.38 36.38
CA SER A 189 17.94 -31.93 36.07
C SER A 189 17.49 -31.80 34.61
N PRO A 190 17.27 -32.91 33.87
CA PRO A 190 16.63 -32.89 32.55
C PRO A 190 15.21 -32.31 32.55
N GLN A 191 14.56 -32.25 33.72
CA GLN A 191 13.24 -31.65 33.86
C GLN A 191 13.32 -30.12 33.83
N PHE A 192 14.44 -29.53 34.28
CA PHE A 192 14.68 -28.08 34.25
C PHE A 192 14.53 -27.55 32.82
N ILE A 193 15.37 -28.03 31.89
CA ILE A 193 15.35 -27.59 30.49
C ILE A 193 13.98 -27.81 29.83
N LYS A 194 13.31 -28.93 30.13
CA LYS A 194 11.98 -29.20 29.57
C LYS A 194 10.96 -28.16 30.02
N THR A 195 10.96 -27.80 31.31
CA THR A 195 10.03 -26.78 31.82
C THR A 195 10.38 -25.39 31.33
N THR A 196 11.66 -25.03 31.27
CA THR A 196 12.14 -23.77 30.69
C THR A 196 11.70 -23.63 29.24
N LEU A 197 11.90 -24.66 28.40
CA LEU A 197 11.50 -24.62 26.99
C LEU A 197 9.97 -24.54 26.79
N LEU A 198 9.17 -25.04 27.73
CA LEU A 198 7.72 -24.87 27.70
C LEU A 198 7.32 -23.42 27.98
N ASP A 199 8.02 -22.77 28.90
CA ASP A 199 7.81 -21.35 29.21
C ASP A 199 8.25 -20.47 28.04
N VAL A 200 9.41 -20.76 27.46
CA VAL A 200 9.90 -20.14 26.21
C VAL A 200 8.83 -20.21 25.14
N LYS A 201 8.35 -21.42 24.81
CA LYS A 201 7.30 -21.59 23.80
C LYS A 201 6.05 -20.74 24.05
N ARG A 202 5.62 -20.60 25.32
CA ARG A 202 4.42 -19.84 25.67
C ARG A 202 4.65 -18.33 25.53
N ALA A 203 5.76 -17.83 26.03
CA ALA A 203 6.08 -16.41 26.02
C ALA A 203 6.38 -15.91 24.59
N SER A 204 7.22 -16.60 23.82
CA SER A 204 7.43 -16.30 22.39
C SER A 204 6.13 -16.35 21.59
N SER A 205 5.25 -17.33 21.85
CA SER A 205 3.96 -17.38 21.15
C SER A 205 3.08 -16.17 21.42
N LEU A 206 3.13 -15.58 22.62
CA LEU A 206 2.34 -14.41 22.97
C LEU A 206 2.87 -13.16 22.24
N VAL A 207 4.19 -12.94 22.28
CA VAL A 207 4.83 -11.84 21.56
C VAL A 207 4.54 -11.95 20.06
N THR A 208 4.73 -13.12 19.48
CA THR A 208 4.58 -13.29 18.03
C THR A 208 3.15 -13.12 17.56
N GLN A 209 2.16 -13.67 18.28
CA GLN A 209 0.74 -13.45 17.95
C GLN A 209 0.34 -11.98 17.99
N LYS A 210 0.85 -11.21 18.97
CA LYS A 210 0.54 -9.79 19.08
C LYS A 210 1.19 -8.97 17.98
N VAL A 211 2.47 -9.22 17.68
CA VAL A 211 3.17 -8.55 16.59
C VAL A 211 2.53 -8.89 15.24
N ASP A 212 2.21 -10.16 14.99
CA ASP A 212 1.58 -10.62 13.75
C ASP A 212 0.17 -10.01 13.58
N LYS A 213 -0.60 -9.88 14.67
CA LYS A 213 -1.91 -9.22 14.66
C LYS A 213 -1.80 -7.75 14.24
N ILE A 214 -0.85 -7.01 14.80
CA ILE A 214 -0.63 -5.60 14.43
C ILE A 214 -0.17 -5.50 12.98
N ALA A 215 0.70 -6.41 12.52
CA ALA A 215 1.12 -6.44 11.11
C ALA A 215 -0.08 -6.61 10.17
N GLN A 216 -1.00 -7.53 10.47
CA GLN A 216 -2.22 -7.73 9.69
C GLN A 216 -3.14 -6.51 9.71
N GLU A 217 -3.33 -5.87 10.86
CA GLU A 217 -4.13 -4.65 10.97
C GLU A 217 -3.50 -3.49 10.17
N LEU A 218 -2.17 -3.37 10.15
CA LEU A 218 -1.48 -2.38 9.31
C LEU A 218 -1.68 -2.66 7.83
N GLU A 219 -1.58 -3.91 7.38
CA GLU A 219 -1.83 -4.30 5.98
C GLU A 219 -3.28 -4.00 5.56
N GLN A 220 -4.26 -4.28 6.43
CA GLN A 220 -5.67 -3.97 6.19
C GLN A 220 -5.91 -2.46 6.12
N ASN A 221 -5.36 -1.69 7.07
CA ASN A 221 -5.48 -0.23 7.07
C ASN A 221 -4.81 0.41 5.85
N VAL A 222 -3.68 -0.13 5.36
CA VAL A 222 -3.05 0.35 4.12
C VAL A 222 -3.95 0.03 2.92
N SER A 223 -4.59 -1.13 2.88
CA SER A 223 -5.55 -1.48 1.82
C SER A 223 -6.79 -0.58 1.86
N GLU A 224 -7.31 -0.26 3.05
CA GLU A 224 -8.46 0.64 3.24
C GLU A 224 -8.09 2.11 2.98
N GLN A 225 -6.88 2.54 3.34
CA GLN A 225 -6.35 3.86 3.03
C GLN A 225 -6.02 4.02 1.54
N GLN A 226 -5.55 2.98 0.87
CA GLN A 226 -5.43 2.95 -0.61
C GLN A 226 -6.80 2.94 -1.30
N ALA A 227 -7.85 2.43 -0.64
CA ALA A 227 -9.22 2.55 -1.13
C ALA A 227 -9.86 3.93 -0.86
N THR A 228 -9.27 4.77 0.00
CA THR A 228 -9.78 6.10 0.39
C THR A 228 -8.89 7.28 -0.01
N ALA A 229 -7.65 7.05 -0.42
CA ALA A 229 -6.90 8.00 -1.26
C ALA A 229 -7.70 8.21 -2.57
N PRO A 230 -7.73 9.42 -3.16
CA PRO A 230 -8.40 9.59 -4.44
C PRO A 230 -7.74 8.61 -5.41
N LYS A 231 -8.48 7.58 -5.84
CA LYS A 231 -8.03 6.74 -6.94
C LYS A 231 -7.66 7.70 -8.05
N GLU A 232 -6.39 7.71 -8.42
CA GLU A 232 -5.90 8.42 -9.60
C GLU A 232 -6.92 8.15 -10.72
N LYS A 233 -7.50 9.20 -11.30
CA LYS A 233 -8.59 9.01 -12.26
C LYS A 233 -8.03 8.19 -13.43
N VAL A 234 -8.56 6.99 -13.62
CA VAL A 234 -8.15 6.10 -14.71
C VAL A 234 -9.09 6.32 -15.88
N TYR A 235 -8.51 6.50 -17.06
CA TYR A 235 -9.24 6.63 -18.32
C TYR A 235 -9.07 5.38 -19.16
N TYR A 236 -10.12 5.01 -19.89
CA TYR A 236 -10.20 3.83 -20.73
C TYR A 236 -10.35 4.28 -22.18
N SER A 237 -9.36 3.95 -23.00
CA SER A 237 -9.36 4.26 -24.43
C SER A 237 -9.70 3.01 -25.23
N SER A 238 -10.71 3.07 -26.06
CA SER A 238 -11.08 1.98 -26.97
C SER A 238 -10.01 1.79 -28.04
N VAL A 239 -9.45 0.59 -28.13
CA VAL A 239 -8.42 0.25 -29.13
C VAL A 239 -8.94 -0.71 -30.18
N ALA A 240 -9.79 -1.66 -29.79
CA ALA A 240 -10.41 -2.58 -30.74
C ALA A 240 -11.88 -2.79 -30.39
N TYR A 241 -12.74 -2.61 -31.39
CA TYR A 241 -14.17 -2.86 -31.28
C TYR A 241 -14.56 -3.99 -32.24
N LEU A 242 -14.93 -5.13 -31.67
CA LEU A 242 -15.17 -6.38 -32.39
C LEU A 242 -16.67 -6.68 -32.41
N GLN A 243 -17.25 -6.55 -33.60
CA GLN A 243 -18.68 -6.81 -33.84
C GLN A 243 -18.93 -7.97 -34.81
N SER A 244 -17.91 -8.40 -35.57
CA SER A 244 -18.07 -9.44 -36.57
C SER A 244 -18.08 -10.82 -35.90
N THR A 245 -18.93 -11.74 -36.38
CA THR A 245 -19.00 -13.10 -35.84
C THR A 245 -17.65 -13.82 -35.91
N ASP A 246 -16.84 -13.54 -36.93
CA ASP A 246 -15.54 -14.18 -37.10
C ASP A 246 -14.53 -13.74 -36.02
N ASP A 247 -14.63 -12.49 -35.55
CA ASP A 247 -13.77 -11.94 -34.50
C ASP A 247 -14.26 -12.33 -33.10
N THR A 248 -15.57 -12.33 -32.86
CA THR A 248 -16.14 -12.65 -31.55
C THR A 248 -16.07 -14.13 -31.24
N MET A 249 -16.15 -15.03 -32.24
CA MET A 249 -16.13 -16.48 -32.06
C MET A 249 -14.93 -16.99 -31.24
N ARG A 250 -13.75 -16.37 -31.43
CA ARG A 250 -12.55 -16.76 -30.67
C ARG A 250 -12.66 -16.34 -29.21
N LEU A 251 -13.15 -15.12 -28.94
CA LEU A 251 -13.35 -14.61 -27.58
C LEU A 251 -14.49 -15.34 -26.86
N ASP A 252 -15.58 -15.64 -27.56
CA ASP A 252 -16.72 -16.43 -27.07
C ASP A 252 -16.27 -17.81 -26.60
N ALA A 253 -15.37 -18.47 -27.33
CA ALA A 253 -14.83 -19.78 -26.94
C ALA A 253 -14.06 -19.75 -25.60
N PHE A 254 -13.38 -18.64 -25.28
CA PHE A 254 -12.71 -18.44 -23.99
C PHE A 254 -13.69 -18.03 -22.89
N LYS A 255 -14.65 -17.15 -23.22
CA LYS A 255 -15.72 -16.72 -22.30
C LYS A 255 -16.58 -17.90 -21.84
N ASP A 256 -17.01 -18.77 -22.75
CA ASP A 256 -17.83 -19.94 -22.44
C ASP A 256 -17.09 -20.96 -21.55
N LYS A 257 -15.77 -21.06 -21.72
CA LYS A 257 -14.89 -21.88 -20.87
C LYS A 257 -14.51 -21.22 -19.55
N ARG A 258 -14.89 -19.95 -19.34
CA ARG A 258 -14.48 -19.09 -18.21
C ARG A 258 -12.97 -18.96 -18.07
N ASP A 259 -12.24 -19.03 -19.18
CA ASP A 259 -10.80 -18.84 -19.24
C ASP A 259 -10.49 -17.37 -19.55
N TYR A 260 -10.52 -16.54 -18.51
CA TYR A 260 -10.36 -15.09 -18.64
C TYR A 260 -8.90 -14.68 -18.93
N GLU A 261 -7.90 -15.47 -18.50
CA GLU A 261 -6.49 -15.21 -18.81
C GLU A 261 -6.20 -15.44 -20.31
N GLY A 262 -6.75 -16.51 -20.89
CA GLY A 262 -6.70 -16.75 -22.33
C GLY A 262 -7.41 -15.66 -23.13
N LEU A 263 -8.56 -15.20 -22.64
CA LEU A 263 -9.34 -14.10 -23.24
C LEU A 263 -8.54 -12.79 -23.29
N LEU A 264 -7.89 -12.42 -22.18
CA LEU A 264 -7.05 -11.23 -22.11
C LEU A 264 -5.83 -11.34 -23.04
N THR A 265 -5.21 -12.52 -23.11
CA THR A 265 -4.05 -12.75 -24.00
C THR A 265 -4.45 -12.57 -25.46
N LEU A 266 -5.59 -13.12 -25.86
CA LEU A 266 -6.14 -12.94 -27.21
C LEU A 266 -6.52 -11.48 -27.47
N ALA A 267 -7.13 -10.80 -26.51
CA ALA A 267 -7.46 -9.37 -26.64
C ALA A 267 -6.22 -8.50 -26.87
N LYS A 268 -5.08 -8.84 -26.23
CA LYS A 268 -3.79 -8.18 -26.45
C LYS A 268 -3.22 -8.41 -27.87
N GLU A 269 -3.62 -9.47 -28.59
CA GLU A 269 -3.21 -9.67 -29.99
C GLU A 269 -3.91 -8.71 -30.96
N TYR A 270 -5.11 -8.22 -30.60
CA TYR A 270 -5.83 -7.21 -31.39
C TYR A 270 -5.28 -5.80 -31.20
N TYR A 271 -4.35 -5.62 -30.25
CA TYR A 271 -3.66 -4.36 -30.03
C TYR A 271 -2.56 -4.16 -31.08
N ASP A 272 -2.73 -3.14 -31.93
CA ASP A 272 -1.83 -2.80 -33.03
C ASP A 272 -0.76 -1.75 -32.66
N GLY A 273 -0.72 -1.31 -31.40
CA GLY A 273 0.22 -0.30 -30.93
C GLY A 273 -0.34 1.13 -30.90
N ASN A 274 -1.64 1.32 -31.13
CA ASN A 274 -2.28 2.63 -31.07
C ASN A 274 -2.30 3.21 -29.64
N GLY A 275 -2.04 4.52 -29.53
CA GLY A 275 -2.09 5.24 -28.25
C GLY A 275 -3.51 5.56 -27.79
N ILE A 276 -3.66 6.66 -27.06
CA ILE A 276 -4.98 7.19 -26.65
C ILE A 276 -5.80 7.50 -27.90
N ASN A 277 -6.99 6.92 -27.98
CA ASN A 277 -7.99 7.20 -29.00
C ASN A 277 -8.76 8.45 -28.59
N GLU A 278 -8.51 9.54 -29.31
CA GLU A 278 -9.01 10.87 -28.98
C GLU A 278 -10.54 10.93 -28.94
N GLU A 279 -11.22 10.17 -29.79
CA GLU A 279 -12.69 10.13 -29.87
C GLU A 279 -13.31 9.17 -28.85
N HIS A 280 -12.64 8.06 -28.56
CA HIS A 280 -13.18 6.94 -27.78
C HIS A 280 -12.43 6.71 -26.48
N THR A 281 -12.26 7.76 -25.68
CA THR A 281 -11.72 7.70 -24.32
C THR A 281 -12.80 8.00 -23.29
N TYR A 282 -12.86 7.22 -22.22
CA TYR A 282 -13.94 7.26 -21.24
C TYR A 282 -13.44 7.15 -19.79
N PRO A 283 -14.17 7.69 -18.80
CA PRO A 283 -13.81 7.59 -17.38
C PRO A 283 -14.18 6.23 -16.75
N SER A 284 -14.85 5.35 -17.50
CA SER A 284 -15.32 4.03 -17.05
C SER A 284 -15.25 3.02 -18.21
N PRO A 285 -15.01 1.73 -17.97
CA PRO A 285 -15.06 0.73 -19.03
C PRO A 285 -16.50 0.38 -19.44
N ILE A 286 -17.48 0.62 -18.55
CA ILE A 286 -18.90 0.36 -18.81
C ILE A 286 -19.51 1.65 -19.34
N GLN A 287 -19.82 1.69 -20.64
CA GLN A 287 -20.38 2.87 -21.33
C GLN A 287 -21.87 2.74 -21.61
N ASN A 288 -22.30 1.55 -21.99
CA ASN A 288 -23.64 1.27 -22.47
C ASN A 288 -24.39 0.32 -21.53
N ARG A 289 -25.72 0.40 -21.57
CA ARG A 289 -26.57 -0.51 -20.81
C ARG A 289 -26.45 -1.93 -21.38
N GLY A 290 -25.88 -2.84 -20.60
CA GLY A 290 -25.62 -4.23 -20.99
C GLY A 290 -24.15 -4.58 -21.24
N ASP A 291 -23.25 -3.60 -21.05
CA ASP A 291 -21.82 -3.85 -20.96
C ASP A 291 -21.51 -4.62 -19.67
N ASP A 292 -20.76 -5.72 -19.83
CA ASP A 292 -20.25 -6.56 -18.77
C ASP A 292 -18.72 -6.59 -18.86
N LEU A 293 -18.05 -6.17 -17.77
CA LEU A 293 -16.59 -6.18 -17.70
C LEU A 293 -16.13 -7.62 -17.43
N LEU A 294 -15.54 -8.27 -18.42
CA LEU A 294 -15.16 -9.67 -18.32
C LEU A 294 -13.85 -9.86 -17.56
N ILE A 295 -12.85 -9.04 -17.86
CA ILE A 295 -11.55 -9.04 -17.19
C ILE A 295 -10.86 -7.69 -17.33
N GLU A 296 -10.11 -7.33 -16.30
CA GLU A 296 -9.28 -6.13 -16.22
C GLU A 296 -7.91 -6.50 -15.64
N ASP A 297 -6.85 -5.99 -16.27
CA ASP A 297 -5.46 -6.10 -15.82
C ASP A 297 -4.90 -4.70 -15.53
N LYS A 298 -3.58 -4.60 -15.32
CA LYS A 298 -2.91 -3.32 -15.13
C LYS A 298 -3.15 -2.35 -16.28
N ASP A 299 -3.03 -2.82 -17.53
CA ASP A 299 -3.00 -1.97 -18.72
C ASP A 299 -4.22 -2.14 -19.64
N PHE A 300 -4.99 -3.23 -19.54
CA PHE A 300 -6.09 -3.56 -20.46
C PHE A 300 -7.38 -3.90 -19.72
N ALA A 301 -8.51 -3.61 -20.36
CA ALA A 301 -9.85 -4.05 -19.96
C ALA A 301 -10.59 -4.63 -21.16
N VAL A 302 -11.32 -5.73 -20.95
CA VAL A 302 -12.15 -6.34 -22.00
C VAL A 302 -13.60 -6.33 -21.57
N VAL A 303 -14.42 -5.63 -22.36
CA VAL A 303 -15.84 -5.39 -22.11
C VAL A 303 -16.65 -6.16 -23.15
N TYR A 304 -17.74 -6.77 -22.71
CA TYR A 304 -18.66 -7.51 -23.55
C TYR A 304 -20.06 -6.93 -23.46
N ASN A 305 -20.68 -6.64 -24.60
CA ASN A 305 -22.06 -6.17 -24.64
C ASN A 305 -22.98 -7.25 -25.21
N GLY A 306 -23.81 -7.82 -24.34
CA GLY A 306 -24.78 -8.88 -24.71
C GLY A 306 -26.05 -8.36 -25.39
N ASN A 307 -26.33 -7.06 -25.33
CA ASN A 307 -27.57 -6.48 -25.85
C ASN A 307 -27.52 -6.17 -27.36
N VAL A 308 -26.31 -5.94 -27.92
CA VAL A 308 -26.13 -5.58 -29.34
C VAL A 308 -25.65 -6.77 -30.18
N GLY A 309 -26.06 -7.99 -29.81
CA GLY A 309 -25.68 -9.20 -30.55
C GLY A 309 -24.32 -9.81 -30.17
N GLY A 310 -23.75 -9.39 -29.03
CA GLY A 310 -22.53 -9.98 -28.46
C GLY A 310 -21.24 -9.36 -28.98
N THR A 311 -21.03 -8.07 -28.74
CA THR A 311 -19.82 -7.36 -29.18
C THR A 311 -18.76 -7.34 -28.08
N TYR A 312 -17.49 -7.31 -28.47
CA TYR A 312 -16.37 -7.14 -27.54
C TYR A 312 -15.68 -5.80 -27.80
N GLU A 313 -15.31 -5.13 -26.72
CA GLU A 313 -14.51 -3.91 -26.78
C GLU A 313 -13.25 -4.11 -25.92
N VAL A 314 -12.10 -3.91 -26.53
CA VAL A 314 -10.79 -3.96 -25.87
C VAL A 314 -10.34 -2.53 -25.63
N MET A 315 -10.15 -2.21 -24.35
CA MET A 315 -9.77 -0.88 -23.90
C MET A 315 -8.39 -0.90 -23.25
N LEU A 316 -7.61 0.16 -23.47
CA LEU A 316 -6.38 0.46 -22.77
C LEU A 316 -6.63 1.40 -21.60
N LYS A 317 -5.89 1.21 -20.51
CA LYS A 317 -5.93 2.04 -19.32
C LYS A 317 -4.83 3.08 -19.35
N PHE A 318 -5.20 4.31 -19.06
CA PHE A 318 -4.29 5.45 -18.96
C PHE A 318 -4.50 6.17 -17.63
N THR A 319 -3.40 6.63 -17.06
CA THR A 319 -3.41 7.51 -15.88
C THR A 319 -3.85 8.92 -16.26
N GLU A 320 -4.35 9.69 -15.29
CA GLU A 320 -4.73 11.10 -15.50
C GLU A 320 -3.54 11.92 -16.03
N GLN A 321 -2.33 11.64 -15.57
CA GLN A 321 -1.12 12.32 -16.02
C GLN A 321 -0.77 12.02 -17.48
N GLU A 322 -0.92 10.77 -17.94
CA GLU A 322 -0.70 10.40 -19.34
C GLU A 322 -1.71 11.08 -20.27
N VAL A 323 -2.97 11.18 -19.83
CA VAL A 323 -4.01 11.91 -20.56
C VAL A 323 -3.71 13.41 -20.61
N HIS A 324 -3.26 14.02 -19.51
CA HIS A 324 -2.84 15.43 -19.49
C HIS A 324 -1.70 15.71 -20.47
N ASP A 325 -0.71 14.82 -20.50
CA ASP A 325 0.44 14.98 -21.40
C ASP A 325 0.06 14.74 -22.86
N HIS A 326 -0.90 13.85 -23.13
CA HIS A 326 -1.49 13.69 -24.47
C HIS A 326 -2.21 14.97 -24.93
N VAL A 327 -3.11 15.51 -24.11
CA VAL A 327 -3.87 16.74 -24.42
C VAL A 327 -2.92 17.91 -24.69
N ARG A 328 -1.86 18.08 -23.89
CA ARG A 328 -0.86 19.14 -24.11
C ARG A 328 -0.10 19.01 -25.43
N ARG A 329 0.11 17.78 -25.89
CA ARG A 329 0.97 17.48 -27.04
C ARG A 329 0.22 17.46 -28.36
N TYR A 330 -1.01 16.95 -28.35
CA TYR A 330 -1.80 16.71 -29.56
C TYR A 330 -3.03 17.62 -29.67
N GLY A 331 -3.42 18.29 -28.59
CA GLY A 331 -4.59 19.16 -28.57
C GLY A 331 -5.90 18.39 -28.42
N ILE A 332 -7.02 19.05 -28.72
CA ILE A 332 -8.38 18.52 -28.57
C ILE A 332 -9.25 18.63 -29.84
N ASP A 333 -8.64 18.87 -31.00
CA ASP A 333 -9.37 19.11 -32.26
C ASP A 333 -10.31 17.94 -32.63
N HIS A 334 -9.84 16.71 -32.45
CA HIS A 334 -10.60 15.48 -32.73
C HIS A 334 -11.03 14.76 -31.44
N ALA A 335 -10.97 15.44 -30.30
CA ALA A 335 -11.27 14.84 -29.01
C ALA A 335 -12.77 14.65 -28.77
N GLY A 336 -13.12 13.51 -28.17
CA GLY A 336 -14.43 13.24 -27.59
C GLY A 336 -14.70 14.08 -26.33
N ASP A 337 -15.94 14.02 -25.84
CA ASP A 337 -16.41 14.85 -24.71
C ASP A 337 -15.60 14.66 -23.43
N THR A 338 -15.09 13.45 -23.19
CA THR A 338 -14.25 13.13 -22.03
C THR A 338 -12.95 13.93 -22.04
N LEU A 339 -12.19 13.89 -23.14
CA LEU A 339 -10.91 14.58 -23.25
C LEU A 339 -11.10 16.11 -23.29
N LYS A 340 -12.19 16.60 -23.89
CA LYS A 340 -12.59 18.02 -23.79
C LYS A 340 -12.89 18.42 -22.35
N GLY A 341 -13.55 17.56 -21.58
CA GLY A 341 -13.79 17.75 -20.15
C GLY A 341 -12.49 17.85 -19.35
N VAL A 342 -11.52 16.97 -19.64
CA VAL A 342 -10.18 17.01 -19.02
C VAL A 342 -9.45 18.29 -19.37
N ALA A 343 -9.46 18.72 -20.64
CA ALA A 343 -8.83 19.98 -21.05
C ALA A 343 -9.41 21.20 -20.31
N ARG A 344 -10.74 21.25 -20.12
CA ARG A 344 -11.41 22.28 -19.32
C ARG A 344 -10.99 22.24 -17.85
N GLU A 345 -10.81 21.06 -17.27
CA GLU A 345 -10.31 20.91 -15.90
C GLU A 345 -8.87 21.41 -15.79
N MET A 346 -8.01 21.04 -16.72
CA MET A 346 -6.62 21.51 -16.80
C MET A 346 -6.54 23.04 -16.92
N ALA A 347 -7.37 23.66 -17.78
CA ALA A 347 -7.43 25.12 -17.91
C ALA A 347 -7.89 25.78 -16.60
N ALA A 348 -8.94 25.27 -15.98
CA ALA A 348 -9.44 25.78 -14.70
C ALA A 348 -8.38 25.70 -13.58
N GLU A 349 -7.61 24.61 -13.52
CA GLU A 349 -6.50 24.46 -12.56
C GLU A 349 -5.38 25.47 -12.81
N GLN A 350 -5.03 25.74 -14.08
CA GLN A 350 -4.04 26.76 -14.43
C GLN A 350 -4.48 28.15 -13.98
N PHE A 351 -5.73 28.53 -14.25
CA PHE A 351 -6.29 29.81 -13.80
C PHE A 351 -6.38 29.89 -12.27
N ALA A 352 -6.79 28.81 -11.59
CA ALA A 352 -6.81 28.77 -10.13
C ALA A 352 -5.42 28.94 -9.51
N ALA A 353 -4.39 28.33 -10.12
CA ALA A 353 -3.00 28.49 -9.69
C ALA A 353 -2.49 29.93 -9.88
N MET A 354 -2.84 30.57 -11.00
CA MET A 354 -2.51 31.98 -11.24
C MET A 354 -3.20 32.92 -10.26
N THR A 355 -4.50 32.75 -10.02
CA THR A 355 -5.28 33.57 -9.08
C THR A 355 -4.72 33.55 -7.66
N ARG A 356 -4.08 32.45 -7.24
CA ARG A 356 -3.38 32.38 -5.94
C ARG A 356 -2.12 33.25 -5.87
N GLN A 357 -1.46 33.49 -7.01
CA GLN A 357 -0.24 34.31 -7.08
C GLN A 357 -0.56 35.77 -7.42
N LYS A 358 -1.22 35.98 -8.57
CA LYS A 358 -1.65 37.29 -9.06
C LYS A 358 -2.77 37.10 -10.09
N ILE A 359 -3.91 37.76 -9.87
CA ILE A 359 -5.03 37.73 -10.81
C ILE A 359 -4.59 38.35 -12.14
N PRO A 360 -4.74 37.67 -13.28
CA PRO A 360 -4.41 38.23 -14.58
C PRO A 360 -5.30 39.45 -14.85
N ALA A 361 -4.66 40.57 -15.19
CA ALA A 361 -5.32 41.84 -15.45
C ALA A 361 -4.73 42.50 -16.70
N PHE A 362 -5.61 43.09 -17.51
CA PHE A 362 -5.27 43.89 -18.68
C PHE A 362 -5.44 45.37 -18.35
N GLU A 363 -4.41 46.16 -18.65
CA GLU A 363 -4.47 47.62 -18.61
C GLU A 363 -4.84 48.12 -20.00
N MET A 364 -6.01 48.73 -20.13
CA MET A 364 -6.53 49.24 -21.39
C MET A 364 -5.96 50.65 -21.68
N PRO A 365 -5.86 51.07 -22.96
CA PRO A 365 -5.35 52.40 -23.34
C PRO A 365 -6.12 53.57 -22.73
N ASN A 366 -7.39 53.38 -22.39
CA ASN A 366 -8.23 54.37 -21.70
C ASN A 366 -7.97 54.46 -20.18
N GLY A 367 -7.10 53.60 -19.62
CA GLY A 367 -6.76 53.53 -18.19
C GLY A 367 -7.61 52.55 -17.37
N ASP A 368 -8.57 51.85 -17.97
CA ASP A 368 -9.36 50.82 -17.28
C ASP A 368 -8.54 49.55 -17.04
N VAL A 369 -8.74 48.92 -15.87
CA VAL A 369 -8.13 47.63 -15.53
C VAL A 369 -9.21 46.54 -15.57
N LEU A 370 -9.04 45.57 -16.48
CA LEU A 370 -9.94 44.44 -16.66
C LEU A 370 -9.29 43.15 -16.14
N TYR A 371 -10.01 42.39 -15.33
CA TYR A 371 -9.56 41.10 -14.82
C TYR A 371 -10.15 39.96 -15.66
N VAL A 372 -9.40 38.85 -15.74
CA VAL A 372 -9.80 37.66 -16.48
C VAL A 372 -10.00 36.49 -15.52
N ASP A 373 -11.10 35.78 -15.70
CA ASP A 373 -11.33 34.48 -15.05
C ASP A 373 -11.81 33.46 -16.08
N TYR A 374 -11.60 32.17 -15.81
CA TYR A 374 -11.99 31.09 -16.71
C TYR A 374 -13.26 30.39 -16.22
N ASN A 375 -14.28 30.39 -17.08
CA ASN A 375 -15.56 29.75 -16.82
C ASN A 375 -15.57 28.32 -17.38
N LYS A 376 -15.39 27.33 -16.50
CA LYS A 376 -15.36 25.90 -16.84
C LYS A 376 -16.63 25.38 -17.52
N GLU A 377 -17.80 25.92 -17.18
CA GLU A 377 -19.09 25.45 -17.71
C GLU A 377 -19.32 25.92 -19.15
N ALA A 378 -18.98 27.18 -19.41
CA ALA A 378 -19.16 27.81 -20.73
C ALA A 378 -17.95 27.61 -21.67
N ASP A 379 -16.81 27.17 -21.14
CA ASP A 379 -15.54 27.08 -21.86
C ASP A 379 -15.08 28.46 -22.41
N THR A 380 -15.32 29.51 -21.61
CA THR A 380 -15.05 30.90 -21.98
C THR A 380 -14.16 31.60 -20.96
N LEU A 381 -13.37 32.56 -21.45
CA LEU A 381 -12.69 33.58 -20.66
C LEU A 381 -13.67 34.72 -20.41
N ASP A 382 -14.03 34.89 -19.15
CA ASP A 382 -14.87 35.96 -18.66
C ASP A 382 -13.97 37.14 -18.27
N VAL A 383 -14.16 38.30 -18.93
CA VAL A 383 -13.36 39.51 -18.70
C VAL A 383 -14.24 40.60 -18.14
N GLY A 384 -13.82 41.23 -17.05
CA GLY A 384 -14.65 42.19 -16.33
C GLY A 384 -13.92 43.06 -15.31
N MET A 385 -14.65 44.00 -14.72
CA MET A 385 -14.13 44.80 -13.61
C MET A 385 -14.31 44.04 -12.30
N MET A 386 -13.36 44.15 -11.38
CA MET A 386 -13.50 43.54 -10.06
C MET A 386 -14.41 44.40 -9.19
N THR A 387 -15.47 43.79 -8.65
CA THR A 387 -16.39 44.45 -7.71
C THR A 387 -16.37 43.75 -6.36
N ASN A 388 -16.96 44.37 -5.34
CA ASN A 388 -17.10 43.77 -4.00
C ASN A 388 -17.90 42.44 -4.00
N ALA A 389 -18.63 42.14 -5.07
CA ALA A 389 -19.42 40.91 -5.24
C ALA A 389 -18.73 39.87 -6.16
N GLY A 390 -17.52 40.14 -6.65
CA GLY A 390 -16.80 39.29 -7.61
C GLY A 390 -16.57 39.98 -8.96
N LEU A 391 -16.18 39.19 -9.96
CA LEU A 391 -15.91 39.68 -11.32
C LEU A 391 -17.23 40.10 -12.01
N ALA A 392 -17.38 41.39 -12.31
CA ALA A 392 -18.48 41.89 -13.12
C ALA A 392 -18.14 41.68 -14.60
N VAL A 393 -18.50 40.50 -15.12
CA VAL A 393 -18.23 40.07 -16.50
C VAL A 393 -18.84 41.05 -17.50
N ARG A 394 -17.99 41.64 -18.35
CA ARG A 394 -18.38 42.53 -19.46
C ARG A 394 -18.26 41.84 -20.81
N HIS A 395 -17.23 41.02 -21.00
CA HIS A 395 -16.91 40.36 -22.26
C HIS A 395 -16.66 38.86 -22.02
N ARG A 396 -17.05 38.03 -22.99
CA ARG A 396 -16.78 36.59 -22.98
C ARG A 396 -16.09 36.19 -24.28
N PHE A 397 -14.98 35.47 -24.16
CA PHE A 397 -14.22 34.97 -25.31
C PHE A 397 -14.07 33.45 -25.22
N SER A 398 -14.15 32.74 -26.35
CA SER A 398 -13.88 31.31 -26.40
C SER A 398 -12.43 31.00 -26.03
N TYR A 399 -12.20 29.96 -25.23
CA TYR A 399 -10.85 29.48 -24.90
C TYR A 399 -10.38 28.42 -25.91
N ASP A 400 -9.19 28.59 -26.46
CA ASP A 400 -8.55 27.62 -27.35
C ASP A 400 -7.58 26.74 -26.55
N HIS A 401 -7.95 25.48 -26.34
CA HIS A 401 -7.14 24.51 -25.58
C HIS A 401 -5.91 24.00 -26.34
N ASN A 402 -5.80 24.25 -27.66
CA ASN A 402 -4.61 23.92 -28.43
C ASN A 402 -3.54 25.02 -28.32
N ALA A 403 -3.96 26.24 -27.96
CA ALA A 403 -3.08 27.37 -27.75
C ALA A 403 -2.61 27.42 -26.28
N THR A 404 -1.43 28.00 -26.06
CA THR A 404 -0.96 28.25 -24.70
C THR A 404 -1.84 29.28 -24.01
N LEU A 405 -1.82 29.27 -22.67
CA LEU A 405 -2.54 30.23 -21.85
C LEU A 405 -2.20 31.69 -22.24
N ASP A 406 -0.91 31.98 -22.43
CA ASP A 406 -0.44 33.31 -22.83
C ASP A 406 -0.95 33.71 -24.22
N ALA A 407 -1.04 32.77 -25.17
CA ALA A 407 -1.58 33.04 -26.51
C ALA A 407 -3.07 33.35 -26.45
N ASN A 408 -3.84 32.64 -25.60
CA ASN A 408 -5.25 32.94 -25.35
C ASN A 408 -5.43 34.34 -24.73
N LEU A 409 -4.66 34.67 -23.70
CA LEU A 409 -4.71 35.97 -23.06
C LEU A 409 -4.29 37.10 -24.01
N GLN A 410 -3.28 36.89 -24.83
CA GLN A 410 -2.84 37.85 -25.84
C GLN A 410 -3.94 38.09 -26.90
N ALA A 411 -4.55 37.02 -27.42
CA ALA A 411 -5.62 37.13 -28.40
C ALA A 411 -6.85 37.87 -27.84
N VAL A 412 -7.16 37.66 -26.55
CA VAL A 412 -8.21 38.43 -25.85
C VAL A 412 -7.81 39.89 -25.70
N ASN A 413 -6.59 40.18 -25.27
CA ASN A 413 -6.08 41.54 -25.11
C ASN A 413 -6.09 42.32 -26.44
N GLU A 414 -5.67 41.69 -27.55
CA GLU A 414 -5.72 42.27 -28.89
C GLU A 414 -7.15 42.58 -29.33
N LYS A 415 -8.11 41.68 -29.06
CA LYS A 415 -9.53 41.92 -29.35
C LYS A 415 -10.10 43.09 -28.53
N LEU A 416 -9.77 43.15 -27.24
CA LEU A 416 -10.22 44.23 -26.36
C LEU A 416 -9.64 45.59 -26.77
N ASN A 417 -8.35 45.66 -27.16
CA ASN A 417 -7.71 46.88 -27.63
C ASN A 417 -8.29 47.42 -28.95
N ASN A 418 -8.89 46.54 -29.76
CA ASN A 418 -9.57 46.93 -31.00
C ASN A 418 -11.02 47.41 -30.79
N MET A 419 -11.57 47.32 -29.58
CA MET A 419 -12.92 47.80 -29.28
C MET A 419 -12.91 49.32 -29.03
N GLU A 420 -13.84 50.04 -29.65
CA GLU A 420 -13.97 51.50 -29.52
C GLU A 420 -14.15 51.95 -28.06
N GLU A 421 -14.79 51.13 -27.22
CA GLU A 421 -15.01 51.40 -25.78
C GLU A 421 -13.73 51.56 -24.95
N TYR A 422 -12.60 51.01 -25.43
CA TYR A 422 -11.33 50.99 -24.71
C TYR A 422 -10.18 51.69 -25.47
N GLN A 423 -10.48 52.24 -26.65
CA GLN A 423 -9.54 53.10 -27.35
C GLN A 423 -9.40 54.42 -26.58
N ALA A 424 -8.18 54.98 -26.57
CA ALA A 424 -7.98 56.30 -26.00
C ALA A 424 -8.85 57.30 -26.78
N GLU A 425 -9.74 58.03 -26.10
CA GLU A 425 -10.32 59.24 -26.68
C GLU A 425 -9.13 60.12 -27.06
N LEU A 426 -8.91 60.29 -28.37
CA LEU A 426 -8.12 61.40 -28.86
C LEU A 426 -8.84 62.65 -28.38
N GLN A 427 -8.39 63.21 -27.25
CA GLN A 427 -8.63 64.62 -26.98
C GLN A 427 -8.04 65.36 -28.17
N GLU A 428 -8.91 65.76 -29.10
CA GLU A 428 -8.69 66.91 -29.95
C GLU A 428 -8.47 68.10 -29.02
N ALA A 429 -7.23 68.26 -28.55
CA ALA A 429 -6.75 69.50 -27.96
C ALA A 429 -6.46 70.48 -29.10
N GLU A 430 -7.51 70.87 -29.82
CA GLU A 430 -7.46 72.04 -30.67
C GLU A 430 -8.77 72.85 -30.52
N TYR A 431 -8.60 74.11 -30.12
CA TYR A 431 -9.56 75.23 -30.06
C TYR A 431 -10.51 75.36 -28.85
N SER A 432 -10.11 76.15 -27.84
CA SER A 432 -10.70 77.48 -27.62
C SER A 432 -10.08 78.26 -26.44
N GLY A 433 -9.79 79.55 -26.67
CA GLY A 433 -9.46 80.57 -25.66
C GLY A 433 -8.03 81.11 -25.79
N GLY A 434 -7.72 82.13 -26.59
CA GLY A 434 -8.46 83.37 -26.80
C GLY A 434 -8.08 84.42 -25.73
N MET A 435 -7.14 85.30 -26.09
CA MET A 435 -6.82 86.63 -25.52
C MET A 435 -7.42 87.01 -24.15
N ARG A 436 -6.55 87.36 -23.18
CA ARG A 436 -6.69 88.63 -22.43
C ARG A 436 -5.31 89.26 -22.18
N ARG A 437 -5.31 90.58 -22.37
CA ARG A 437 -4.20 91.54 -22.37
C ARG A 437 -3.46 91.65 -21.05
#